data_AF-A0A1E7ELJ5-F1
#
_entry.id   AF-A0A1E7ELJ5-F1
#
_cell.length_a   1.000
_cell.length_b   1.000
_cell.length_c   1.000
_cell.angle_alpha   90.00
_cell.angle_beta   90.00
_cell.angle_gamma   90.00
#
_symmetry.space_group_name_H-M   'P 1'
#
loop_
_entity.id
_entity.type
_entity.pdbx_description
1 polymer ?
#
loop_
_entity_poly.entity_id
_entity_poly.type
_entity_poly.pdbx_seq_one_letter_code
_entity_poly.pdbx_strand_id
1 'polypeptide(L)'
;MVRNDKRKRGTKINNIEQGVVQVVSVELTLMSLPVHLRVSILNLLGKQTQDDDLINLTLVSKQMHEDCKRPGIEWKIIPTIVISSSQQGIEIGDSRTRTLIQNLAHNQTNKKLDHYSHMRIDDIGKFDYILVDEMETITKDVRLEGIVSLDLSLPYPSSGRYVSDHLSSVLSRVLPKLLEVDLSNDANTTLRDYCLNCHLLEKITCHDTTKDFKFGLGGWQMRRSDHLKEIYMDNLFFYYAPKQMIPNFSDLNNPTLNAYFIFHYCCCKMLERVSIRNAKLWEGGDDLDEEHSIIPQNALIKFVRNVPSLRWFRSDLTQENMNMLRLERPDIELLN
;
A
#
# COMPACT_ATOMS: atom_id res chain seq x y z
N MET A 1 21.87 -67.66 -9.05
CA MET A 1 23.35 -67.47 -9.14
C MET A 1 23.54 -65.96 -9.12
N VAL A 2 24.13 -65.27 -8.14
CA VAL A 2 25.38 -65.41 -7.35
C VAL A 2 25.14 -64.64 -6.03
N ARG A 3 25.01 -65.24 -4.84
CA ARG A 3 26.00 -65.54 -3.76
C ARG A 3 26.98 -64.42 -3.31
N ASN A 4 26.85 -64.07 -2.02
CA ASN A 4 27.84 -63.59 -1.03
C ASN A 4 28.50 -62.20 -1.27
N ASP A 5 28.87 -61.39 -0.28
CA ASP A 5 29.39 -61.75 1.04
C ASP A 5 29.30 -60.64 2.10
N LYS A 6 29.35 -61.06 3.36
CA LYS A 6 29.39 -60.25 4.59
C LYS A 6 30.72 -59.51 4.74
N ARG A 7 30.69 -58.34 5.41
CA ARG A 7 31.77 -57.96 6.34
C ARG A 7 31.29 -56.96 7.40
N LYS A 8 31.10 -57.47 8.62
CA LYS A 8 31.06 -56.69 9.87
C LYS A 8 32.48 -56.27 10.24
N ARG A 9 32.70 -55.00 10.56
CA ARG A 9 33.83 -54.55 11.39
C ARG A 9 33.24 -53.82 12.59
N GLY A 10 33.45 -54.40 13.77
CA GLY A 10 33.17 -53.75 15.05
C GLY A 10 34.40 -52.96 15.47
N THR A 11 34.19 -51.68 15.77
CA THR A 11 35.20 -50.82 16.39
C THR A 11 34.78 -50.60 17.84
N LYS A 12 35.59 -51.09 18.78
CA LYS A 12 35.45 -50.77 20.21
C LYS A 12 35.89 -49.31 20.40
N ILE A 13 34.98 -48.46 20.85
CA ILE A 13 35.29 -47.10 21.31
C ILE A 13 35.31 -47.16 22.84
N ASN A 14 36.41 -46.67 23.41
CA ASN A 14 36.67 -46.63 24.85
C ASN A 14 35.77 -45.58 25.52
N ASN A 15 35.12 -45.98 26.61
CA ASN A 15 34.39 -45.09 27.50
C ASN A 15 35.38 -44.15 28.20
N ILE A 16 35.28 -42.86 27.90
CA ILE A 16 35.84 -41.79 28.72
C ILE A 16 34.65 -41.21 29.48
N GLU A 17 34.64 -41.39 30.81
CA GLU A 17 33.69 -40.74 31.71
C GLU A 17 33.92 -39.22 31.66
N GLN A 18 33.12 -38.54 30.83
CA GLN A 18 33.00 -37.08 30.89
C GLN A 18 32.02 -36.74 32.01
N GLY A 19 32.51 -36.02 33.03
CA GLY A 19 31.68 -35.41 34.05
C GLY A 19 30.64 -34.51 33.39
N VAL A 20 29.38 -34.88 33.54
CA VAL A 20 28.24 -34.11 33.04
C VAL A 20 28.10 -32.86 33.92
N VAL A 21 28.69 -31.74 33.47
CA VAL A 21 28.32 -30.43 33.98
C VAL A 21 26.90 -30.18 33.49
N GLN A 22 25.93 -30.32 34.40
CA GLN A 22 24.53 -30.03 34.15
C GLN A 22 24.39 -28.51 33.99
N VAL A 23 24.58 -28.02 32.76
CA VAL A 23 24.28 -26.64 32.41
C VAL A 23 22.77 -26.49 32.52
N VAL A 24 22.32 -25.89 33.62
CA VAL A 24 20.93 -25.47 33.77
C VAL A 24 20.73 -24.30 32.82
N SER A 25 20.24 -24.58 31.62
CA SER A 25 19.76 -23.55 30.72
C SER A 25 18.51 -22.94 31.34
N VAL A 26 18.66 -21.79 31.99
CA VAL A 26 17.51 -20.98 32.38
C VAL A 26 16.95 -20.38 31.09
N GLU A 27 15.93 -21.01 30.53
CA GLU A 27 15.13 -20.41 29.46
C GLU A 27 14.39 -19.21 30.05
N LEU A 28 14.96 -18.03 29.86
CA LEU A 28 14.28 -16.76 30.12
C LEU A 28 13.13 -16.63 29.11
N THR A 29 11.94 -17.06 29.51
CA THR A 29 10.73 -16.79 28.73
C THR A 29 10.38 -15.31 28.84
N LEU A 30 9.95 -14.69 27.75
CA LEU A 30 9.52 -13.29 27.71
C LEU A 30 8.50 -12.97 28.81
N MET A 31 7.65 -13.93 29.18
CA MET A 31 6.63 -13.79 30.22
C MET A 31 7.21 -13.72 31.65
N SER A 32 8.42 -14.23 31.87
CA SER A 32 9.09 -14.18 33.17
C SER A 32 9.77 -12.84 33.45
N LEU A 33 9.95 -11.99 32.43
CA LEU A 33 10.53 -10.66 32.59
C LEU A 33 9.60 -9.73 33.37
N PRO A 34 10.13 -8.80 34.18
CA PRO A 34 9.37 -7.70 34.74
C PRO A 34 8.56 -6.93 33.69
N VAL A 35 7.36 -6.47 34.07
CA VAL A 35 6.41 -5.77 33.17
C VAL A 35 7.08 -4.65 32.38
N HIS A 36 7.89 -3.80 33.01
CA HIS A 36 8.51 -2.66 32.35
C HIS A 36 9.49 -3.08 31.24
N LEU A 37 10.20 -4.20 31.41
CA LEU A 37 11.05 -4.75 30.34
C LEU A 37 10.20 -5.32 29.20
N ARG A 38 9.09 -5.99 29.51
CA ARG A 38 8.16 -6.46 28.48
C ARG A 38 7.58 -5.32 27.67
N VAL A 39 7.15 -4.23 28.31
CA VAL A 39 6.66 -3.02 27.62
C VAL A 39 7.74 -2.42 26.72
N SER A 40 8.99 -2.29 27.20
CA SER A 40 10.10 -1.80 26.37
C SER A 40 10.39 -2.69 25.17
N ILE A 41 10.37 -4.01 25.35
CA ILE A 41 10.52 -4.98 24.25
C ILE A 41 9.36 -4.86 23.27
N LEU A 42 8.12 -4.81 23.77
CA LEU A 42 6.93 -4.63 22.94
C LEU A 42 7.00 -3.33 22.16
N ASN A 43 7.46 -2.22 22.74
CA ASN A 43 7.67 -0.96 22.02
C ASN A 43 8.77 -1.05 20.96
N LEU A 44 9.85 -1.78 21.24
CA LEU A 44 10.91 -2.00 20.27
C LEU A 44 10.38 -2.82 19.08
N LEU A 45 9.67 -3.91 19.37
CA LEU A 45 9.08 -4.80 18.36
C LEU A 45 7.99 -4.08 17.56
N GLY A 46 7.01 -3.47 18.23
CA GLY A 46 5.90 -2.78 17.58
C GLY A 46 6.30 -1.54 16.78
N LYS A 47 7.45 -0.91 17.07
CA LYS A 47 8.04 0.14 16.22
C LYS A 47 8.69 -0.40 14.96
N GLN A 48 9.26 -1.60 15.03
CA GLN A 48 9.99 -2.19 13.91
C GLN A 48 9.07 -2.94 12.96
N THR A 49 8.06 -3.62 13.50
CA THR A 49 7.14 -4.43 12.75
C THR A 49 5.74 -4.32 13.36
N GLN A 50 4.76 -3.81 12.59
CA GLN A 50 3.35 -4.13 12.85
C GLN A 50 3.09 -5.58 12.40
N ASP A 51 3.88 -6.51 12.94
CA ASP A 51 3.96 -7.88 12.46
C ASP A 51 2.74 -8.68 12.89
N ASP A 52 2.37 -9.63 12.02
CA ASP A 52 1.30 -10.60 12.29
C ASP A 52 1.65 -11.44 13.55
N ASP A 53 2.93 -11.64 13.84
CA ASP A 53 3.41 -12.34 15.04
C ASP A 53 3.02 -11.64 16.34
N LEU A 54 3.10 -10.31 16.39
CA LEU A 54 2.75 -9.55 17.60
C LEU A 54 1.25 -9.58 17.85
N ILE A 55 0.46 -9.48 16.77
CA ILE A 55 -0.99 -9.63 16.82
C ILE A 55 -1.35 -11.05 17.27
N ASN A 56 -0.76 -12.08 16.66
CA ASN A 56 -0.97 -13.48 17.01
C ASN A 56 -0.63 -13.74 18.48
N LEU A 57 0.47 -13.17 18.99
CA LEU A 57 0.83 -13.25 20.40
C LEU A 57 -0.25 -12.69 21.32
N THR A 58 -0.89 -11.58 20.95
CA THR A 58 -2.01 -11.03 21.74
C THR A 58 -3.26 -11.89 21.68
N LEU A 59 -3.49 -12.62 20.59
CA LEU A 59 -4.61 -13.54 20.46
C LEU A 59 -4.43 -14.81 21.30
N VAL A 60 -3.20 -15.32 21.40
CA VAL A 60 -2.91 -16.59 22.13
C VAL A 60 -2.52 -16.39 23.59
N SER A 61 -2.03 -15.20 23.98
CA SER A 61 -1.59 -14.90 25.35
C SER A 61 -2.37 -13.75 25.97
N LYS A 62 -3.23 -14.08 26.94
CA LYS A 62 -3.97 -13.10 27.74
C LYS A 62 -3.04 -12.10 28.43
N GLN A 63 -1.86 -12.53 28.89
CA GLN A 63 -0.90 -11.63 29.53
C GLN A 63 -0.34 -10.62 28.54
N MET A 64 -0.03 -11.04 27.31
CA MET A 64 0.44 -10.13 26.26
C MET A 64 -0.64 -9.15 25.84
N HIS A 65 -1.88 -9.61 25.70
CA HIS A 65 -3.01 -8.74 25.42
C HIS A 65 -3.16 -7.64 26.48
N GLU A 66 -3.05 -7.99 27.76
CA GLU A 66 -3.13 -7.01 28.84
C GLU A 66 -1.90 -6.09 28.89
N ASP A 67 -0.70 -6.59 28.57
CA ASP A 67 0.50 -5.77 28.52
C ASP A 67 0.45 -4.75 27.36
N CYS A 68 -0.14 -5.10 26.22
CA CYS A 68 -0.35 -4.19 25.09
C CYS A 68 -1.36 -3.07 25.38
N LYS A 69 -2.18 -3.20 26.43
CA LYS A 69 -3.11 -2.17 26.88
C LYS A 69 -2.53 -1.23 27.95
N ARG A 70 -1.30 -1.48 28.40
CA ARG A 70 -0.71 -0.70 29.51
C ARG A 70 -0.32 0.71 29.06
N PRO A 71 -0.42 1.70 29.97
CA PRO A 71 0.21 3.00 29.77
C PRO A 71 1.70 2.84 29.47
N GLY A 72 2.19 3.48 28.41
CA GLY A 72 3.59 3.40 27.98
C GLY A 72 3.82 2.55 26.74
N ILE A 73 2.82 1.80 26.25
CA ILE A 73 2.86 1.24 24.90
C ILE A 73 2.64 2.38 23.90
N GLU A 74 3.61 2.57 23.00
CA GLU A 74 3.68 3.70 22.06
C GLU A 74 3.05 3.39 20.69
N TRP A 75 2.60 2.15 20.48
CA TRP A 75 2.00 1.68 19.24
C TRP A 75 0.60 1.12 19.51
N LYS A 76 -0.23 1.01 18.47
CA LYS A 76 -1.58 0.49 18.57
C LYS A 76 -1.70 -0.74 17.69
N ILE A 77 -2.27 -1.82 18.24
CA ILE A 77 -2.71 -2.94 17.41
C ILE A 77 -3.85 -2.43 16.56
N ILE A 78 -3.63 -2.46 15.25
CA ILE A 78 -4.63 -2.14 14.27
C ILE A 78 -5.29 -3.46 13.87
N PRO A 79 -6.60 -3.64 14.11
CA PRO A 79 -7.29 -4.84 13.65
C PRO A 79 -7.30 -4.88 12.12
N THR A 80 -6.47 -5.78 11.58
CA THR A 80 -6.29 -6.00 10.13
C THR A 80 -6.81 -7.37 9.75
N ILE A 81 -7.62 -7.44 8.70
CA ILE A 81 -7.95 -8.69 8.02
C ILE A 81 -7.00 -8.87 6.84
N VAL A 82 -6.28 -9.98 6.84
CA VAL A 82 -5.38 -10.36 5.74
C VAL A 82 -6.08 -11.42 4.90
N ILE A 83 -6.18 -11.16 3.59
CA ILE A 83 -6.82 -12.05 2.62
C ILE A 83 -5.76 -12.45 1.61
N SER A 84 -5.55 -13.76 1.46
CA SER A 84 -4.62 -14.31 0.47
C SER A 84 -5.37 -15.28 -0.44
N SER A 85 -4.90 -15.44 -1.68
CA SER A 85 -5.46 -16.45 -2.58
C SER A 85 -5.25 -17.88 -2.04
N SER A 86 -6.20 -18.78 -2.31
CA SER A 86 -6.04 -20.20 -1.95
C SER A 86 -4.94 -20.87 -2.78
N GLN A 87 -4.10 -21.68 -2.13
CA GLN A 87 -3.09 -22.49 -2.82
C GLN A 87 -3.70 -23.64 -3.65
N GLN A 88 -4.95 -24.02 -3.38
CA GLN A 88 -5.63 -25.06 -4.14
C GLN A 88 -5.83 -24.60 -5.59
N GLY A 89 -5.60 -25.52 -6.53
CA GLY A 89 -5.83 -25.29 -7.95
C GLY A 89 -7.27 -24.88 -8.19
N ILE A 90 -7.48 -23.95 -9.11
CA ILE A 90 -8.82 -23.49 -9.49
C ILE A 90 -9.48 -24.63 -10.26
N GLU A 91 -10.62 -25.14 -9.78
CA GLU A 91 -11.47 -26.00 -10.58
C GLU A 91 -12.03 -25.20 -11.76
N ILE A 92 -12.14 -25.82 -12.94
CA ILE A 92 -12.63 -25.14 -14.14
C ILE A 92 -14.03 -24.56 -13.87
N GLY A 93 -14.13 -23.22 -13.86
CA GLY A 93 -15.39 -22.49 -13.67
C GLY A 93 -15.54 -21.78 -12.33
N ASP A 94 -14.65 -22.03 -11.36
CA ASP A 94 -14.64 -21.28 -10.10
C ASP A 94 -13.79 -20.01 -10.22
N SER A 95 -14.34 -18.88 -9.75
CA SER A 95 -13.59 -17.62 -9.66
C SER A 95 -13.20 -17.35 -8.22
N ARG A 96 -11.89 -17.21 -7.96
CA ARG A 96 -11.34 -16.80 -6.67
C ARG A 96 -11.89 -15.46 -6.23
N THR A 97 -12.03 -14.52 -7.16
CA THR A 97 -12.62 -13.21 -6.89
C THR A 97 -14.08 -13.39 -6.44
N ARG A 98 -14.87 -14.22 -7.13
CA ARG A 98 -16.28 -14.46 -6.78
C ARG A 98 -16.41 -15.09 -5.40
N THR A 99 -15.65 -16.16 -5.16
CA THR A 99 -15.64 -16.87 -3.88
C THR A 99 -15.22 -15.95 -2.73
N LEU A 100 -14.24 -15.07 -2.95
CA LEU A 100 -13.86 -14.07 -1.96
C LEU A 100 -15.04 -13.15 -1.61
N ILE A 101 -15.71 -12.56 -2.60
CA ILE A 101 -16.82 -11.63 -2.33
C ILE A 101 -17.99 -12.34 -1.65
N GLN A 102 -18.30 -13.57 -2.05
CA GLN A 102 -19.33 -14.38 -1.38
C GLN A 102 -18.97 -14.65 0.08
N ASN A 103 -17.70 -14.94 0.38
CA ASN A 103 -17.22 -15.13 1.74
C ASN A 103 -17.25 -13.83 2.56
N LEU A 104 -16.90 -12.69 1.96
CA LEU A 104 -17.01 -11.38 2.60
C LEU A 104 -18.47 -11.05 2.92
N ALA A 105 -19.38 -11.29 1.96
CA ALA A 105 -20.82 -11.14 2.16
C ALA A 105 -21.30 -12.00 3.34
N HIS A 106 -20.97 -13.29 3.34
CA HIS A 106 -21.35 -14.21 4.40
C HIS A 106 -20.83 -13.78 5.76
N ASN A 107 -19.56 -13.34 5.86
CA ASN A 107 -18.99 -12.89 7.13
C ASN A 107 -19.53 -11.54 7.59
N GLN A 108 -19.91 -10.64 6.65
CA GLN A 108 -20.54 -9.37 6.96
C GLN A 108 -21.93 -9.57 7.57
N THR A 109 -22.74 -10.50 7.05
CA THR A 109 -24.06 -10.80 7.65
C THR A 109 -23.96 -11.26 9.11
N ASN A 110 -22.85 -11.91 9.46
CA ASN A 110 -22.54 -12.35 10.81
C ASN A 110 -21.83 -11.29 11.66
N LYS A 111 -21.64 -10.06 11.15
CA LYS A 111 -20.89 -8.96 11.78
C LYS A 111 -19.47 -9.33 12.21
N LYS A 112 -18.90 -10.38 11.61
CA LYS A 112 -17.53 -10.85 11.92
C LYS A 112 -16.46 -9.92 11.37
N LEU A 113 -16.82 -8.97 10.51
CA LEU A 113 -15.87 -8.05 9.89
C LEU A 113 -15.89 -6.66 10.54
N ASP A 114 -16.90 -6.38 11.39
CA ASP A 114 -17.10 -5.05 11.99
C ASP A 114 -15.98 -4.64 12.95
N HIS A 115 -15.19 -5.59 13.46
CA HIS A 115 -14.04 -5.29 14.33
C HIS A 115 -12.75 -5.00 13.58
N TYR A 116 -12.69 -5.28 12.27
CA TYR A 116 -11.54 -4.93 11.45
C TYR A 116 -11.71 -3.52 10.91
N SER A 117 -10.63 -2.75 10.96
CA SER A 117 -10.58 -1.40 10.39
C SER A 117 -9.69 -1.33 9.16
N HIS A 118 -8.81 -2.30 8.99
CA HIS A 118 -7.84 -2.37 7.91
C HIS A 118 -7.98 -3.70 7.19
N MET A 119 -7.81 -3.67 5.88
CA MET A 119 -7.81 -4.86 5.02
C MET A 119 -6.52 -4.88 4.21
N ARG A 120 -5.84 -6.03 4.18
CA ARG A 120 -4.69 -6.28 3.31
C ARG A 120 -5.02 -7.43 2.38
N ILE A 121 -4.77 -7.26 1.08
CA ILE A 121 -4.92 -8.32 0.09
C ILE A 121 -3.55 -8.75 -0.38
N ASP A 122 -3.12 -9.93 0.06
CA ASP A 122 -1.89 -10.55 -0.40
C ASP A 122 -2.13 -11.24 -1.75
N ASP A 123 -1.11 -11.24 -2.60
CA ASP A 123 -1.13 -11.89 -3.92
C ASP A 123 -2.31 -11.44 -4.83
N ILE A 124 -2.59 -10.14 -4.90
CA ILE A 124 -3.72 -9.62 -5.71
C ILE A 124 -3.70 -10.11 -7.17
N GLY A 125 -2.52 -10.33 -7.74
CA GLY A 125 -2.35 -10.90 -9.09
C GLY A 125 -2.82 -12.35 -9.28
N LYS A 126 -3.13 -13.08 -8.21
CA LYS A 126 -3.68 -14.45 -8.27
C LYS A 126 -5.21 -14.48 -8.35
N PHE A 127 -5.87 -13.33 -8.26
CA PHE A 127 -7.31 -13.21 -8.38
C PHE A 127 -7.73 -13.00 -9.83
N ASP A 128 -8.80 -13.67 -10.23
CA ASP A 128 -9.22 -13.77 -11.62
C ASP A 128 -10.21 -12.66 -12.01
N TYR A 129 -10.40 -12.53 -13.32
CA TYR A 129 -11.30 -11.58 -13.95
C TYR A 129 -12.77 -11.92 -13.64
N ILE A 130 -13.58 -10.89 -13.36
CA ILE A 130 -15.04 -11.01 -13.28
C ILE A 130 -15.69 -10.02 -14.26
N LEU A 131 -16.75 -10.47 -14.95
CA LEU A 131 -17.55 -9.62 -15.84
C LEU A 131 -18.22 -8.48 -15.06
N VAL A 132 -18.37 -7.30 -15.68
CA VAL A 132 -18.93 -6.11 -15.03
C VAL A 132 -20.34 -6.35 -14.46
N ASP A 133 -21.23 -6.99 -15.24
CA ASP A 133 -22.61 -7.30 -14.80
C ASP A 133 -22.63 -8.25 -13.58
N GLU A 134 -21.66 -9.17 -13.53
CA GLU A 134 -21.50 -10.08 -12.42
C GLU A 134 -20.97 -9.35 -11.18
N MET A 135 -20.00 -8.45 -11.35
CA MET A 135 -19.50 -7.59 -10.28
C MET A 135 -20.65 -6.80 -9.62
N GLU A 136 -21.56 -6.21 -10.41
CA GLU A 136 -22.74 -5.53 -9.86
C GLU A 136 -23.62 -6.48 -9.04
N THR A 137 -23.85 -7.68 -9.54
CA THR A 137 -24.69 -8.68 -8.88
C THR A 137 -24.09 -9.14 -7.55
N ILE A 138 -22.79 -9.44 -7.50
CA ILE A 138 -22.14 -9.96 -6.28
C ILE A 138 -21.86 -8.89 -5.23
N THR A 139 -21.72 -7.62 -5.61
CA THR A 139 -21.41 -6.51 -4.68
C THR A 139 -22.63 -5.81 -4.12
N LYS A 140 -23.81 -5.99 -4.74
CA LYS A 140 -25.04 -5.26 -4.40
C LYS A 140 -25.38 -5.23 -2.91
N ASP A 141 -25.20 -6.36 -2.23
CA ASP A 141 -25.60 -6.55 -0.84
C ASP A 141 -24.41 -6.55 0.14
N VAL A 142 -23.20 -6.24 -0.35
CA VAL A 142 -21.97 -6.28 0.45
C VAL A 142 -21.46 -4.87 0.72
N ARG A 143 -21.50 -4.47 1.99
CA ARG A 143 -20.94 -3.18 2.43
C ARG A 143 -20.12 -3.40 3.71
N LEU A 144 -18.82 -3.28 3.59
CA LEU A 144 -17.84 -3.44 4.65
C LEU A 144 -17.54 -2.07 5.28
N GLU A 145 -18.51 -1.53 6.02
CA GLU A 145 -18.44 -0.16 6.55
C GLU A 145 -17.39 0.03 7.65
N GLY A 146 -16.93 -1.05 8.29
CA GLY A 146 -15.88 -1.00 9.31
C GLY A 146 -14.49 -0.76 8.75
N ILE A 147 -14.25 -1.14 7.48
CA ILE A 147 -12.93 -1.04 6.85
C ILE A 147 -12.73 0.36 6.30
N VAL A 148 -11.72 1.04 6.83
CA VAL A 148 -11.35 2.43 6.49
C VAL A 148 -9.99 2.52 5.81
N SER A 149 -9.19 1.47 5.84
CA SER A 149 -7.89 1.40 5.16
C SER A 149 -7.76 0.11 4.35
N LEU A 150 -7.23 0.21 3.14
CA LEU A 150 -7.01 -0.91 2.24
C LEU A 150 -5.57 -0.90 1.73
N ASP A 151 -4.88 -2.02 1.89
CA ASP A 151 -3.53 -2.26 1.39
C ASP A 151 -3.59 -3.32 0.28
N LEU A 152 -3.33 -2.89 -0.96
CA LEU A 152 -3.17 -3.73 -2.14
C LEU A 152 -1.71 -3.74 -2.63
N SER A 153 -0.78 -3.28 -1.80
CA SER A 153 0.61 -3.15 -2.22
C SER A 153 1.22 -4.51 -2.54
N LEU A 154 2.05 -4.55 -3.57
CA LEU A 154 2.86 -5.71 -3.90
C LEU A 154 4.25 -5.59 -3.26
N PRO A 155 4.91 -6.70 -2.91
CA PRO A 155 6.26 -6.64 -2.35
C PRO A 155 7.31 -6.18 -3.36
N TYR A 156 7.01 -6.29 -4.66
CA TYR A 156 7.90 -5.89 -5.75
C TYR A 156 7.06 -5.37 -6.92
N PRO A 157 7.60 -4.43 -7.74
CA PRO A 157 6.92 -3.94 -8.93
C PRO A 157 6.52 -5.11 -9.85
N SER A 158 5.23 -5.23 -10.17
CA SER A 158 4.77 -6.31 -11.04
C SER A 158 5.27 -6.10 -12.48
N SER A 159 6.24 -6.89 -12.92
CA SER A 159 6.77 -6.85 -14.30
C SER A 159 5.82 -7.46 -15.36
N GLY A 160 4.61 -7.86 -14.96
CA GLY A 160 3.73 -8.74 -15.72
C GLY A 160 2.47 -8.06 -16.27
N ARG A 161 2.04 -8.54 -17.44
CA ARG A 161 0.74 -8.24 -18.07
C ARG A 161 -0.41 -8.38 -17.08
N TYR A 162 -1.17 -7.29 -16.93
CA TYR A 162 -2.52 -7.21 -16.37
C TYR A 162 -2.74 -8.08 -15.12
N VAL A 163 -2.26 -7.60 -13.96
CA VAL A 163 -2.93 -7.94 -12.70
C VAL A 163 -4.41 -7.60 -12.89
N SER A 164 -5.30 -8.52 -12.56
CA SER A 164 -6.74 -8.34 -12.78
C SER A 164 -7.25 -7.11 -12.01
N ASP A 165 -7.53 -6.01 -12.74
CA ASP A 165 -8.16 -4.77 -12.24
C ASP A 165 -9.52 -5.01 -11.56
N HIS A 166 -10.08 -6.21 -11.71
CA HIS A 166 -11.43 -6.52 -11.29
C HIS A 166 -11.58 -6.64 -9.78
N LEU A 167 -10.64 -7.30 -9.08
CA LEU A 167 -10.79 -7.41 -7.62
C LEU A 167 -10.72 -6.02 -6.97
N SER A 168 -9.79 -5.18 -7.40
CA SER A 168 -9.67 -3.82 -6.87
C SER A 168 -10.91 -2.96 -7.21
N SER A 169 -11.44 -3.06 -8.44
CA SER A 169 -12.71 -2.40 -8.81
C SER A 169 -13.89 -2.87 -7.94
N VAL A 170 -14.00 -4.18 -7.71
CA VAL A 170 -15.00 -4.78 -6.81
C VAL A 170 -14.84 -4.26 -5.38
N LEU A 171 -13.62 -4.23 -4.85
CA LEU A 171 -13.31 -3.76 -3.51
C LEU A 171 -13.72 -2.29 -3.31
N SER A 172 -13.48 -1.43 -4.30
CA SER A 172 -13.90 -0.03 -4.25
C SER A 172 -15.42 0.13 -4.03
N ARG A 173 -16.24 -0.82 -4.50
CA ARG A 173 -17.71 -0.77 -4.36
C ARG A 173 -18.20 -1.27 -3.00
N VAL A 174 -17.49 -2.23 -2.41
CA VAL A 174 -17.88 -2.82 -1.11
C VAL A 174 -17.29 -2.08 0.09
N LEU A 175 -16.34 -1.15 -0.13
CA LEU A 175 -15.67 -0.34 0.90
C LEU A 175 -16.09 1.14 0.85
N PRO A 176 -17.36 1.48 1.11
CA PRO A 176 -17.87 2.85 0.89
C PRO A 176 -17.30 3.90 1.86
N LYS A 177 -16.69 3.47 2.97
CA LYS A 177 -16.10 4.34 4.00
C LYS A 177 -14.57 4.34 3.99
N LEU A 178 -13.97 3.89 2.89
CA LEU A 178 -12.53 3.87 2.73
C LEU A 178 -11.96 5.29 2.81
N LEU A 179 -10.97 5.48 3.68
CA LEU A 179 -10.24 6.73 3.90
C LEU A 179 -8.84 6.65 3.31
N GLU A 180 -8.20 5.48 3.36
CA GLU A 180 -6.84 5.27 2.88
C GLU A 180 -6.76 4.08 1.93
N VAL A 181 -6.03 4.24 0.83
CA VAL A 181 -5.70 3.15 -0.08
C VAL A 181 -4.22 3.16 -0.43
N ASP A 182 -3.58 1.99 -0.34
CA ASP A 182 -2.21 1.74 -0.81
C ASP A 182 -2.24 0.84 -2.04
N LEU A 183 -1.73 1.35 -3.16
CA LEU A 183 -1.66 0.73 -4.48
C LEU A 183 -0.20 0.57 -4.94
N SER A 184 0.75 0.54 -4.00
CA SER A 184 2.18 0.55 -4.33
C SER A 184 2.62 -0.74 -4.99
N ASN A 185 3.57 -0.63 -5.93
CA ASN A 185 4.06 -1.73 -6.76
C ASN A 185 2.99 -2.44 -7.63
N ASP A 186 1.71 -2.04 -7.55
CA ASP A 186 0.63 -2.54 -8.39
C ASP A 186 0.46 -1.66 -9.64
N ALA A 187 0.33 -2.30 -10.80
CA ALA A 187 0.28 -1.63 -12.10
C ALA A 187 -1.15 -1.24 -12.54
N ASN A 188 -2.07 -1.10 -11.58
CA ASN A 188 -3.50 -1.26 -11.84
C ASN A 188 -4.29 0.05 -12.00
N THR A 189 -5.18 0.14 -13.00
CA THR A 189 -5.96 1.35 -13.36
C THR A 189 -7.07 1.75 -12.40
N THR A 190 -7.16 1.07 -11.27
CA THR A 190 -8.31 1.12 -10.34
C THR A 190 -8.35 2.33 -9.43
N LEU A 191 -7.36 3.23 -9.46
CA LEU A 191 -7.42 4.46 -8.68
C LEU A 191 -8.71 5.26 -8.97
N ARG A 192 -9.13 5.28 -10.24
CA ARG A 192 -10.37 5.95 -10.65
C ARG A 192 -11.60 5.38 -9.95
N ASP A 193 -11.63 4.07 -9.74
CA ASP A 193 -12.78 3.38 -9.13
C ASP A 193 -12.89 3.70 -7.64
N TYR A 194 -11.76 3.74 -6.91
CA TYR A 194 -11.76 4.23 -5.53
C TYR A 194 -12.19 5.69 -5.43
N CYS A 195 -11.66 6.55 -6.30
CA CYS A 195 -12.06 7.95 -6.31
C CYS A 195 -13.55 8.15 -6.65
N LEU A 196 -14.14 7.22 -7.41
CA LEU A 196 -15.55 7.24 -7.78
C LEU A 196 -16.46 6.70 -6.69
N ASN A 197 -16.08 5.59 -6.04
CA ASN A 197 -16.95 4.82 -5.15
C ASN A 197 -16.70 5.11 -3.65
N CYS A 198 -15.51 5.63 -3.30
CA CYS A 198 -15.10 5.93 -1.93
C CYS A 198 -15.03 7.45 -1.73
N HIS A 199 -16.19 8.10 -1.55
CA HIS A 199 -16.28 9.56 -1.44
C HIS A 199 -15.55 10.17 -0.23
N LEU A 200 -15.20 9.35 0.77
CA LEU A 200 -14.47 9.75 1.96
C LEU A 200 -12.95 9.53 1.84
N LEU A 201 -12.45 9.12 0.67
CA LEU A 201 -11.03 8.83 0.48
C LEU A 201 -10.19 10.09 0.75
N GLU A 202 -9.33 10.01 1.77
CA GLU A 202 -8.47 11.10 2.23
C GLU A 202 -7.01 10.91 1.81
N LYS A 203 -6.55 9.67 1.61
CA LYS A 203 -5.14 9.36 1.33
C LYS A 203 -4.98 8.27 0.27
N ILE A 204 -4.07 8.54 -0.67
CA ILE A 204 -3.63 7.59 -1.69
C ILE A 204 -2.12 7.42 -1.58
N THR A 205 -1.67 6.18 -1.48
CA THR A 205 -0.26 5.79 -1.61
C THR A 205 -0.10 4.93 -2.85
N CYS A 206 0.89 5.23 -3.69
CA CYS A 206 1.25 4.45 -4.87
C CYS A 206 2.70 4.77 -5.22
N HIS A 207 3.64 3.89 -4.93
CA HIS A 207 5.03 4.05 -5.35
C HIS A 207 5.52 2.91 -6.24
N ASP A 208 6.60 3.16 -6.98
CA ASP A 208 7.36 2.14 -7.71
C ASP A 208 6.54 1.33 -8.76
N THR A 209 5.67 2.00 -9.52
CA THR A 209 4.92 1.33 -10.60
C THR A 209 5.76 1.13 -11.85
N THR A 210 5.37 0.15 -12.68
CA THR A 210 6.02 -0.07 -13.98
C THR A 210 5.63 1.00 -15.00
N LYS A 211 6.43 1.10 -16.08
CA LYS A 211 6.22 2.05 -17.19
C LYS A 211 4.89 1.85 -17.92
N ASP A 212 4.30 0.68 -17.83
CA ASP A 212 3.03 0.34 -18.51
C ASP A 212 1.85 1.06 -17.87
N PHE A 213 2.00 1.47 -16.61
CA PHE A 213 0.96 2.13 -15.86
C PHE A 213 1.23 3.63 -15.75
N LYS A 214 0.23 4.42 -16.12
CA LYS A 214 0.41 5.86 -16.28
C LYS A 214 -0.77 6.65 -15.74
N PHE A 215 -0.51 7.45 -14.72
CA PHE A 215 -1.47 8.41 -14.19
C PHE A 215 -1.47 9.68 -15.04
N GLY A 216 -2.63 10.29 -15.26
CA GLY A 216 -2.65 11.59 -15.91
C GLY A 216 -2.03 12.62 -14.97
N LEU A 217 -0.99 13.36 -15.40
CA LEU A 217 -0.36 14.39 -14.55
C LEU A 217 -1.38 15.43 -14.03
N GLY A 218 -2.44 15.69 -14.80
CA GLY A 218 -3.54 16.56 -14.39
C GLY A 218 -4.45 15.98 -13.30
N GLY A 219 -4.31 14.72 -12.89
CA GLY A 219 -5.09 14.10 -11.83
C GLY A 219 -6.53 13.73 -12.21
N TRP A 220 -6.82 13.49 -13.50
CA TRP A 220 -8.17 13.19 -13.99
C TRP A 220 -8.83 12.00 -13.28
N GLN A 221 -8.03 10.98 -12.96
CA GLN A 221 -8.47 9.80 -12.22
C GLN A 221 -9.03 10.14 -10.84
N MET A 222 -8.56 11.23 -10.21
CA MET A 222 -8.90 11.65 -8.85
C MET A 222 -9.97 12.74 -8.80
N ARG A 223 -10.57 13.13 -9.93
CA ARG A 223 -11.50 14.26 -10.03
C ARG A 223 -12.82 14.13 -9.25
N ARG A 224 -13.07 12.97 -8.66
CA ARG A 224 -14.29 12.65 -7.89
C ARG A 224 -14.03 12.55 -6.38
N SER A 225 -12.77 12.68 -5.96
CA SER A 225 -12.38 12.60 -4.55
C SER A 225 -12.39 13.98 -3.91
N ASP A 226 -13.52 14.38 -3.35
CA ASP A 226 -13.70 15.71 -2.77
C ASP A 226 -12.99 15.87 -1.41
N HIS A 227 -12.61 14.78 -0.75
CA HIS A 227 -11.98 14.76 0.58
C HIS A 227 -10.48 14.40 0.56
N LEU A 228 -9.87 14.31 -0.62
CA LEU A 228 -8.49 13.87 -0.74
C LEU A 228 -7.52 14.93 -0.17
N LYS A 229 -6.78 14.54 0.87
CA LYS A 229 -5.81 15.37 1.59
C LYS A 229 -4.37 14.98 1.32
N GLU A 230 -4.11 13.70 1.03
CA GLU A 230 -2.75 13.18 0.92
C GLU A 230 -2.55 12.33 -0.34
N ILE A 231 -1.47 12.60 -1.07
CA ILE A 231 -1.04 11.83 -2.25
C ILE A 231 0.44 11.50 -2.11
N TYR A 232 0.78 10.22 -2.13
CA TYR A 232 2.16 9.73 -2.17
C TYR A 232 2.37 8.94 -3.46
N MET A 233 3.08 9.52 -4.41
CA MET A 233 3.24 9.08 -5.79
C MET A 233 4.71 9.14 -6.23
N ASP A 234 5.61 8.63 -5.40
CA ASP A 234 7.05 8.62 -5.64
C ASP A 234 7.44 7.55 -6.67
N ASN A 235 8.48 7.82 -7.46
CA ASN A 235 9.01 6.91 -8.49
C ASN A 235 7.98 6.47 -9.55
N LEU A 236 6.93 7.26 -9.79
CA LEU A 236 5.89 6.95 -10.77
C LEU A 236 6.17 7.52 -12.16
N PHE A 237 5.50 6.92 -13.15
CA PHE A 237 5.41 7.44 -14.51
C PHE A 237 4.04 8.09 -14.73
N PHE A 238 4.03 9.36 -15.09
CA PHE A 238 2.82 10.08 -15.46
C PHE A 238 2.62 10.07 -16.97
N TYR A 239 1.42 9.69 -17.42
CA TYR A 239 0.97 9.93 -18.78
C TYR A 239 0.72 11.42 -18.93
N TYR A 240 1.32 11.99 -19.96
CA TYR A 240 1.00 13.32 -20.36
C TYR A 240 -0.06 13.32 -21.47
N ALA A 241 -0.89 14.36 -21.49
CA ALA A 241 -1.67 14.71 -22.69
C ALA A 241 -0.71 14.99 -23.86
N PRO A 242 -1.14 15.28 -25.11
CA PRO A 242 -0.21 15.44 -26.23
C PRO A 242 0.95 16.41 -25.90
N LYS A 243 2.19 16.16 -26.40
CA LYS A 243 3.42 16.95 -26.12
C LYS A 243 3.19 18.47 -26.10
N GLN A 244 2.24 18.94 -26.89
CA GLN A 244 1.78 20.32 -26.99
C GLN A 244 1.26 20.95 -25.69
N MET A 245 0.86 20.17 -24.68
CA MET A 245 0.33 20.74 -23.44
C MET A 245 1.43 21.00 -22.37
N ILE A 246 2.64 20.42 -22.46
CA ILE A 246 3.70 20.60 -21.43
C ILE A 246 4.01 22.09 -21.20
N PRO A 247 4.11 22.92 -22.27
CA PRO A 247 4.23 24.36 -22.10
C PRO A 247 3.14 24.95 -21.20
N ASN A 248 1.90 24.45 -21.25
CA ASN A 248 0.80 24.99 -20.44
C ASN A 248 0.99 24.73 -18.94
N PHE A 249 1.53 23.57 -18.55
CA PHE A 249 1.84 23.27 -17.15
C PHE A 249 3.06 24.06 -16.66
N SER A 250 3.95 24.46 -17.56
CA SER A 250 5.21 25.14 -17.24
C SER A 250 5.15 26.67 -17.41
N ASP A 251 4.09 27.20 -18.03
CA ASP A 251 3.92 28.63 -18.26
C ASP A 251 3.46 29.31 -16.96
N LEU A 252 4.39 30.06 -16.36
CA LEU A 252 4.17 30.83 -15.13
C LEU A 252 3.57 32.22 -15.38
N ASN A 253 3.58 32.69 -16.63
CA ASN A 253 3.28 34.09 -16.97
C ASN A 253 1.91 34.25 -17.65
N ASN A 254 1.35 33.20 -18.23
CA ASN A 254 0.07 33.26 -18.91
C ASN A 254 -1.11 32.99 -17.96
N PRO A 255 -1.90 34.02 -17.59
CA PRO A 255 -2.99 33.87 -16.64
C PRO A 255 -4.11 32.96 -17.14
N THR A 256 -4.30 32.84 -18.46
CA THR A 256 -5.31 31.93 -19.04
C THR A 256 -4.95 30.46 -18.84
N LEU A 257 -3.65 30.17 -18.65
CA LEU A 257 -3.14 28.83 -18.41
C LEU A 257 -2.95 28.53 -16.93
N ASN A 258 -3.25 29.45 -16.02
CA ASN A 258 -3.12 29.21 -14.58
C ASN A 258 -4.04 28.09 -14.07
N ALA A 259 -5.12 27.79 -14.78
CA ALA A 259 -6.00 26.66 -14.49
C ALA A 259 -5.34 25.29 -14.76
N TYR A 260 -4.25 25.24 -15.53
CA TYR A 260 -3.54 24.01 -15.87
C TYR A 260 -2.25 23.87 -15.05
N PHE A 261 -2.31 23.03 -14.04
CA PHE A 261 -1.18 22.67 -13.18
C PHE A 261 -1.28 21.19 -12.77
N ILE A 262 -0.27 20.66 -12.09
CA ILE A 262 -0.25 19.27 -11.64
C ILE A 262 -1.50 19.00 -10.77
N PHE A 263 -2.19 17.89 -11.02
CA PHE A 263 -3.41 17.52 -10.32
C PHE A 263 -4.57 18.53 -10.38
N HIS A 264 -4.61 19.49 -11.31
CA HIS A 264 -5.69 20.49 -11.40
C HIS A 264 -7.11 19.92 -11.58
N TYR A 265 -7.26 18.67 -12.03
CA TYR A 265 -8.55 17.97 -12.04
C TYR A 265 -8.94 17.36 -10.70
N CYS A 266 -7.96 17.11 -9.82
CA CYS A 266 -8.21 16.71 -8.45
C CYS A 266 -8.91 17.86 -7.71
N CYS A 267 -9.70 17.54 -6.69
CA CYS A 267 -10.33 18.54 -5.84
C CYS A 267 -9.28 19.20 -4.91
N CYS A 268 -8.36 19.99 -5.50
CA CYS A 268 -7.19 20.62 -4.87
C CYS A 268 -7.49 21.60 -3.72
N LYS A 269 -8.74 21.70 -3.25
CA LYS A 269 -9.14 22.57 -2.16
C LYS A 269 -8.78 22.00 -0.78
N MET A 270 -8.59 20.68 -0.68
CA MET A 270 -8.28 19.99 0.58
C MET A 270 -6.92 19.29 0.58
N LEU A 271 -6.17 19.38 -0.53
CA LEU A 271 -4.90 18.69 -0.67
C LEU A 271 -3.83 19.36 0.21
N GLU A 272 -3.35 18.65 1.22
CA GLU A 272 -2.44 19.16 2.25
C GLU A 272 -1.02 18.60 2.08
N ARG A 273 -0.90 17.34 1.65
CA ARG A 273 0.39 16.63 1.57
C ARG A 273 0.55 15.95 0.21
N VAL A 274 1.62 16.25 -0.50
CA VAL A 274 1.92 15.60 -1.79
C VAL A 274 3.38 15.19 -1.87
N SER A 275 3.63 13.95 -2.29
CA SER A 275 4.93 13.44 -2.67
C SER A 275 4.89 12.94 -4.11
N ILE A 276 5.77 13.45 -4.96
CA ILE A 276 6.00 13.00 -6.35
C ILE A 276 7.50 12.98 -6.66
N ARG A 277 8.31 12.55 -5.69
CA ARG A 277 9.77 12.50 -5.83
C ARG A 277 10.17 11.49 -6.90
N ASN A 278 11.16 11.85 -7.72
CA ASN A 278 11.67 11.03 -8.83
C ASN A 278 10.56 10.58 -9.80
N ALA A 279 9.46 11.34 -9.86
CA ALA A 279 8.40 11.10 -10.83
C ALA A 279 8.84 11.53 -12.23
N LYS A 280 8.42 10.77 -13.24
CA LYS A 280 8.81 10.99 -14.63
C LYS A 280 7.59 11.17 -15.52
N LEU A 281 7.77 11.89 -16.61
CA LEU A 281 6.79 12.07 -17.66
C LEU A 281 7.07 11.08 -18.79
N TRP A 282 6.01 10.42 -19.25
CA TRP A 282 6.06 9.64 -20.48
C TRP A 282 5.63 10.48 -21.67
N GLU A 283 6.48 10.52 -22.70
CA GLU A 283 6.34 11.40 -23.85
C GLU A 283 5.60 10.81 -25.07
N GLY A 284 5.10 9.58 -24.96
CA GLY A 284 4.07 9.07 -25.87
C GLY A 284 4.55 8.71 -27.28
N GLY A 285 5.74 8.15 -27.44
CA GLY A 285 6.16 7.49 -28.67
C GLY A 285 6.02 5.96 -28.62
N ASP A 286 6.01 5.37 -29.80
CA ASP A 286 5.93 3.92 -30.03
C ASP A 286 7.25 3.19 -29.69
N ASP A 287 8.34 3.94 -29.49
CA ASP A 287 9.67 3.39 -29.26
C ASP A 287 9.86 3.00 -27.78
N LEU A 288 10.16 1.72 -27.54
CA LEU A 288 10.39 1.14 -26.20
C LEU A 288 11.59 1.76 -25.47
N ASP A 289 12.47 2.45 -26.19
CA ASP A 289 13.69 3.08 -25.69
C ASP A 289 13.55 4.58 -25.39
N GLU A 290 12.33 5.14 -25.41
CA GLU A 290 12.15 6.56 -25.12
C GLU A 290 12.65 6.96 -23.72
N GLU A 291 13.47 8.01 -23.71
CA GLU A 291 13.88 8.71 -22.50
C GLU A 291 12.65 9.34 -21.83
N HIS A 292 12.45 9.02 -20.56
CA HIS A 292 11.40 9.64 -19.75
C HIS A 292 11.90 10.98 -19.26
N SER A 293 11.18 12.05 -19.56
CA SER A 293 11.56 13.38 -19.10
C SER A 293 11.23 13.59 -17.63
N ILE A 294 12.04 14.37 -16.93
CA ILE A 294 11.75 14.81 -15.57
C ILE A 294 10.60 15.83 -15.60
N ILE A 295 9.81 15.90 -14.52
CA ILE A 295 8.78 16.94 -14.41
C ILE A 295 9.45 18.32 -14.43
N PRO A 296 9.06 19.24 -15.34
CA PRO A 296 9.66 20.57 -15.41
C PRO A 296 9.54 21.32 -14.08
N GLN A 297 10.63 21.98 -13.67
CA GLN A 297 10.66 22.78 -12.44
C GLN A 297 9.54 23.82 -12.36
N ASN A 298 9.25 24.48 -13.48
CA ASN A 298 8.16 25.46 -13.53
C ASN A 298 6.78 24.82 -13.28
N ALA A 299 6.57 23.56 -13.68
CA ALA A 299 5.32 22.86 -13.38
C ALA A 299 5.17 22.56 -11.87
N LEU A 300 6.27 22.18 -11.21
CA LEU A 300 6.31 22.00 -9.75
C LEU A 300 6.07 23.32 -9.01
N ILE A 301 6.72 24.41 -9.43
CA ILE A 301 6.50 25.76 -8.88
C ILE A 301 5.03 26.17 -9.06
N LYS A 302 4.48 25.98 -10.26
CA LYS A 302 3.09 26.33 -10.58
C LYS A 302 2.12 25.56 -9.72
N PHE A 303 2.37 24.27 -9.46
CA PHE A 303 1.58 23.45 -8.54
C PHE A 303 1.54 24.07 -7.13
N VAL A 304 2.70 24.35 -6.53
CA VAL A 304 2.80 24.93 -5.18
C VAL A 304 2.05 26.26 -5.07
N ARG A 305 2.15 27.11 -6.09
CA ARG A 305 1.44 28.41 -6.13
C ARG A 305 -0.08 28.27 -6.26
N ASN A 306 -0.58 27.24 -6.95
CA ASN A 306 -2.00 27.06 -7.24
C ASN A 306 -2.75 26.17 -6.25
N VAL A 307 -2.06 25.52 -5.31
CA VAL A 307 -2.69 24.70 -4.25
C VAL A 307 -2.55 25.43 -2.90
N PRO A 308 -3.51 26.29 -2.53
CA PRO A 308 -3.42 27.09 -1.30
C PRO A 308 -3.49 26.24 -0.02
N SER A 309 -4.17 25.09 -0.05
CA SER A 309 -4.28 24.18 1.09
C SER A 309 -3.00 23.37 1.37
N LEU A 310 -2.04 23.35 0.43
CA LEU A 310 -0.83 22.56 0.55
C LEU A 310 -0.01 23.03 1.76
N ARG A 311 0.41 22.09 2.59
CA ARG A 311 1.25 22.32 3.79
C ARG A 311 2.57 21.59 3.73
N TRP A 312 2.62 20.52 2.94
CA TRP A 312 3.80 19.66 2.81
C TRP A 312 3.93 19.20 1.37
N PHE A 313 5.11 19.41 0.78
CA PHE A 313 5.39 19.00 -0.59
C PHE A 313 6.79 18.43 -0.75
N ARG A 314 6.86 17.21 -1.27
CA ARG A 314 8.11 16.51 -1.58
C ARG A 314 8.20 16.21 -3.08
N SER A 315 9.27 16.68 -3.71
CA SER A 315 9.47 16.55 -5.17
C SER A 315 10.94 16.77 -5.54
N ASP A 316 11.27 16.72 -6.82
CA ASP A 316 12.63 17.01 -7.31
C ASP A 316 12.87 18.52 -7.55
N LEU A 317 12.30 19.40 -6.72
CA LEU A 317 12.56 20.83 -6.80
C LEU A 317 14.05 21.13 -6.56
N THR A 318 14.63 22.06 -7.33
CA THR A 318 15.98 22.54 -7.04
C THR A 318 15.99 23.35 -5.75
N GLN A 319 17.14 23.38 -5.06
CA GLN A 319 17.28 24.15 -3.81
C GLN A 319 16.97 25.64 -4.01
N GLU A 320 17.33 26.20 -5.17
CA GLU A 320 17.02 27.59 -5.54
C GLU A 320 15.50 27.82 -5.61
N ASN A 321 14.77 26.93 -6.29
CA ASN A 321 13.31 27.02 -6.40
C ASN A 321 12.61 26.81 -5.05
N MET A 322 13.11 25.90 -4.22
CA MET A 322 12.60 25.73 -2.84
C MET A 322 12.82 26.99 -2.01
N ASN A 323 13.98 27.63 -2.11
CA ASN A 323 14.27 28.86 -1.37
C ASN A 323 13.34 30.00 -1.81
N MET A 324 13.13 30.15 -3.12
CA MET A 324 12.17 31.10 -3.68
C MET A 324 10.74 30.83 -3.18
N LEU A 325 10.26 29.58 -3.26
CA LEU A 325 8.92 29.21 -2.82
C LEU A 325 8.71 29.40 -1.31
N ARG A 326 9.74 29.18 -0.48
CA ARG A 326 9.66 29.46 0.97
C ARG A 326 9.47 30.94 1.28
N LEU A 327 9.94 31.85 0.42
CA LEU A 327 9.68 33.28 0.56
C LEU A 327 8.23 33.62 0.19
N GLU A 328 7.66 32.94 -0.80
CA GLU A 328 6.27 33.16 -1.26
C GLU A 328 5.22 32.47 -0.37
N ARG A 329 5.54 31.28 0.13
CA ARG A 329 4.68 30.37 0.89
C ARG A 329 5.45 29.81 2.11
N PRO A 330 5.73 30.65 3.12
CA PRO A 330 6.49 30.23 4.31
C PRO A 330 5.74 29.21 5.19
N ASP A 331 4.45 29.02 4.95
CA ASP A 331 3.58 28.05 5.60
C ASP A 331 3.77 26.60 5.10
N ILE A 332 4.50 26.40 4.00
CA ILE A 332 4.71 25.07 3.40
C ILE A 332 6.07 24.50 3.79
N GLU A 333 6.07 23.25 4.22
CA GLU A 333 7.26 22.42 4.31
C GLU A 333 7.62 21.84 2.93
N LEU A 334 8.73 22.29 2.35
CA LEU A 334 9.27 21.78 1.08
C LEU A 334 10.45 20.85 1.33
N LEU A 335 10.41 19.65 0.73
CA LEU A 335 11.43 18.60 0.83
C LEU A 335 11.82 18.07 -0.56
N ASN A 336 13.03 17.49 -0.62
CA ASN A 336 13.52 16.71 -1.77
C ASN A 336 13.51 15.23 -1.43
#